data_AF-A0A0B1T3U0-F1
#
_entry.id   AF-A0A0B1T3U0-F1
#
_cell.length_a   1.000
_cell.length_b   1.000
_cell.length_c   1.000
_cell.angle_alpha   90.00
_cell.angle_beta   90.00
_cell.angle_gamma   90.00
#
_symmetry.space_group_name_H-M   'P 1'
#
loop_
_entity.id
_entity.type
_entity.pdbx_description
1 polymer ?
#
loop_
_entity_poly.entity_id
_entity_poly.type
_entity_poly.pdbx_seq_one_letter_code
_entity_poly.pdbx_strand_id
1 'polypeptide(L)'
;MDMICRRTGQVWIISEAPLETLAIHTLQTLVSTTSSKWLLVPKIRLALKQSLSKSETVFTRIRQFTTIGGQTLKSFAKHKKFNKDLWFDLVAPELRINMAVESWLNGGGDDLDSICTSRTSVYDVKSVNLIDISFNSSRDHSKWAVADSKSPSIVCIGDTNRQKSQFRRGGGAVCLLHRGLWKTFHSSVNSVQPCSSRKSNFYSSFIIYTSIFMFASVLLPYKT
;
A
#
# COMPACT_ATOMS: atom_id res chain seq x y z
N MET A 1 2.51 -15.37 6.71
CA MET A 1 2.65 -14.21 5.80
C MET A 1 3.20 -13.12 6.70
N ASP A 2 4.51 -12.92 6.65
CA ASP A 2 5.19 -12.13 7.67
C ASP A 2 5.50 -10.75 7.09
N MET A 3 5.04 -9.71 7.76
CA MET A 3 5.25 -8.33 7.37
C MET A 3 6.31 -7.71 8.29
N ILE A 4 7.46 -7.37 7.72
CA ILE A 4 8.58 -6.79 8.46
C ILE A 4 8.72 -5.33 8.05
N CYS A 5 8.53 -4.41 8.99
CA CYS A 5 8.89 -2.99 8.83
C CYS A 5 10.19 -2.71 9.60
N ARG A 6 11.28 -2.37 8.89
CA ARG A 6 12.56 -1.94 9.53
C ARG A 6 12.66 -0.42 9.52
N ARG A 7 13.57 0.13 10.35
CA ARG A 7 13.82 1.58 10.64
C ARG A 7 13.95 2.52 9.42
N THR A 8 13.98 2.03 8.19
CA THR A 8 13.96 2.80 6.93
C THR A 8 12.58 2.86 6.26
N GLY A 9 11.50 2.45 6.93
CA GLY A 9 10.14 2.61 6.39
C GLY A 9 9.92 1.80 5.11
N GLN A 10 10.18 0.49 5.14
CA GLN A 10 9.96 -0.36 3.96
C GLN A 10 9.00 -1.49 4.35
N VAL A 11 7.96 -1.66 3.54
CA VAL A 11 6.97 -2.73 3.69
C VAL A 11 7.28 -3.82 2.66
N TRP A 12 7.40 -5.05 3.15
CA TRP A 12 7.70 -6.22 2.34
C TRP A 12 6.56 -7.23 2.46
N ILE A 13 6.13 -7.78 1.32
CA ILE A 13 5.31 -8.99 1.29
C ILE A 13 6.23 -10.17 0.93
N ILE A 14 6.27 -11.17 1.81
CA ILE A 14 6.86 -12.47 1.51
C ILE A 14 5.72 -13.44 1.28
N SER A 15 5.58 -13.95 0.05
CA SER A 15 4.60 -14.97 -0.32
C SER A 15 5.27 -16.15 -1.00
N GLU A 16 4.95 -17.36 -0.56
CA GLU A 16 5.27 -18.58 -1.29
C GLU A 16 4.22 -18.81 -2.37
N ALA A 17 4.63 -18.69 -3.63
CA ALA A 17 3.79 -18.98 -4.80
C ALA A 17 4.44 -20.08 -5.64
N PRO A 18 3.65 -20.87 -6.41
CA PRO A 18 4.18 -21.94 -7.26
C PRO A 18 5.27 -21.43 -8.21
N LEU A 19 6.27 -22.29 -8.50
CA LEU A 19 7.48 -21.97 -9.27
C LEU A 19 7.21 -21.39 -10.68
N GLU A 20 5.99 -21.56 -11.20
CA GLU A 20 5.57 -21.13 -12.54
C GLU A 20 4.92 -19.73 -12.58
N THR A 21 4.60 -19.14 -11.42
CA THR A 21 3.74 -17.93 -11.35
C THR A 21 4.50 -16.65 -10.98
N LEU A 22 5.78 -16.75 -10.61
CA LEU A 22 6.59 -15.60 -10.17
C LEU A 22 7.44 -15.04 -11.31
N ALA A 23 6.77 -14.43 -12.27
CA ALA A 23 7.37 -13.61 -13.30
C ALA A 23 6.57 -12.31 -13.38
N ILE A 24 7.23 -11.16 -13.18
CA ILE A 24 6.69 -9.78 -13.15
C ILE A 24 6.48 -9.25 -11.71
N HIS A 25 7.58 -8.93 -11.05
CA HIS A 25 7.86 -7.61 -10.45
C HIS A 25 9.13 -7.71 -9.60
N THR A 26 10.03 -6.73 -9.75
CA THR A 26 11.19 -6.55 -8.89
C THR A 26 10.73 -6.11 -7.49
N LEU A 27 10.31 -7.06 -6.67
CA LEU A 27 10.40 -6.95 -5.22
C LEU A 27 11.82 -7.40 -4.86
N GLN A 28 12.66 -6.47 -4.41
CA GLN A 28 13.98 -6.81 -3.85
C GLN A 28 13.77 -7.75 -2.66
N THR A 29 13.94 -9.05 -2.88
CA THR A 29 13.87 -10.05 -1.81
C THR A 29 15.13 -9.93 -0.97
N LEU A 30 15.05 -9.31 0.21
CA LEU A 30 16.06 -9.48 1.25
C LEU A 30 15.58 -10.60 2.19
N VAL A 31 16.07 -11.82 1.95
CA VAL A 31 16.02 -12.89 2.94
C VAL A 31 17.13 -12.60 3.95
N SER A 32 16.75 -12.10 5.12
CA SER A 32 17.62 -12.02 6.30
C SER A 32 17.11 -13.04 7.30
N THR A 33 17.68 -14.24 7.28
CA THR A 33 17.70 -15.11 8.46
C THR A 33 19.11 -15.64 8.66
N THR A 34 19.65 -15.32 9.81
CA THR A 34 20.88 -15.84 10.38
C THR A 34 20.69 -17.33 10.68
N SER A 35 21.05 -18.21 9.75
CA SER A 35 21.57 -19.53 10.12
C SER A 35 22.36 -20.12 8.94
N SER A 36 23.57 -20.56 9.26
CA SER A 36 24.52 -21.21 8.39
C SER A 36 23.99 -22.56 7.92
N LYS A 37 23.40 -22.61 6.73
CA LYS A 37 23.32 -23.81 5.87
C LYS A 37 22.94 -23.40 4.45
N TRP A 38 23.93 -23.42 3.57
CA TRP A 38 23.79 -23.26 2.13
C TRP A 38 23.02 -24.46 1.56
N LEU A 39 21.68 -24.40 1.59
CA LEU A 39 20.85 -25.32 0.82
C LEU A 39 20.67 -24.74 -0.58
N LEU A 40 21.13 -25.54 -1.54
CA LEU A 40 21.08 -25.35 -2.99
C LEU A 40 19.68 -24.92 -3.43
N VAL A 41 19.52 -23.64 -3.79
CA VAL A 41 18.34 -23.18 -4.51
C VAL A 41 18.45 -23.72 -5.95
N PRO A 42 17.52 -24.58 -6.42
CA PRO A 42 17.56 -25.06 -7.80
C PRO A 42 17.43 -23.87 -8.74
N LYS A 43 18.35 -23.77 -9.70
CA LYS A 43 18.43 -22.80 -10.82
C LYS A 43 17.15 -21.97 -11.01
N ILE A 44 17.13 -20.77 -10.43
CA ILE A 44 16.15 -19.73 -10.73
C ILE A 44 16.34 -19.34 -12.21
N ARG A 45 15.41 -19.72 -13.10
CA ARG A 45 15.23 -19.00 -14.36
C ARG A 45 14.64 -17.65 -13.99
N LEU A 46 15.52 -16.67 -13.78
CA LEU A 46 15.15 -15.28 -13.61
C LEU A 46 14.19 -14.94 -14.75
N ALA A 47 12.91 -14.72 -14.44
CA ALA A 47 11.90 -14.40 -15.43
C ALA A 47 12.45 -13.29 -16.33
N LEU A 48 12.70 -13.65 -17.59
CA LEU A 48 13.32 -12.79 -18.58
C LEU A 48 12.60 -11.44 -18.55
N LYS A 49 13.36 -10.35 -18.53
CA LYS A 49 12.87 -9.02 -18.90
C LYS A 49 12.25 -9.12 -20.30
N GLN A 50 10.99 -9.54 -20.40
CA GLN A 50 10.23 -9.43 -21.63
C GLN A 50 9.90 -7.96 -21.78
N SER A 51 10.78 -7.26 -22.47
CA SER A 51 10.51 -5.92 -22.97
C SER A 51 9.25 -5.98 -23.82
N LEU A 52 8.33 -5.04 -23.59
CA LEU A 52 7.19 -4.87 -24.49
C LEU A 52 7.69 -4.74 -25.93
N SER A 53 6.97 -5.36 -26.88
CA SER A 53 7.30 -5.24 -28.29
C SER A 53 7.17 -3.76 -28.73
N LYS A 54 7.84 -3.40 -29.83
CA LYS A 54 7.75 -2.02 -30.35
C LYS A 54 6.31 -1.64 -30.74
N SER A 55 5.48 -2.60 -31.14
CA SER A 55 4.08 -2.42 -31.55
C SER A 55 3.07 -2.51 -30.41
N GLU A 56 3.51 -2.79 -29.18
CA GLU A 56 2.62 -2.91 -28.03
C GLU A 56 1.87 -1.59 -27.78
N THR A 57 0.55 -1.67 -27.67
CA THR A 57 -0.35 -0.54 -27.38
C THR A 57 -0.91 -0.56 -25.96
N VAL A 58 -0.85 -1.72 -25.28
CA VAL A 58 -1.29 -1.87 -23.89
C VAL A 58 -0.10 -1.80 -22.95
N PHE A 59 -0.05 -0.74 -22.13
CA PHE A 59 1.09 -0.47 -21.24
C PHE A 59 0.85 -0.88 -19.79
N THR A 60 -0.22 -1.61 -19.52
CA THR A 60 -0.55 -2.14 -18.21
C THR A 60 -0.74 -3.65 -18.28
N ARG A 61 -0.49 -4.35 -17.16
CA ARG A 61 -0.89 -5.75 -17.01
C ARG A 61 -1.52 -5.95 -15.64
N ILE A 62 -2.61 -6.70 -15.61
CA ILE A 62 -3.30 -7.08 -14.38
C ILE A 62 -3.35 -8.60 -14.38
N ARG A 63 -2.92 -9.22 -13.28
CA ARG A 63 -2.96 -10.68 -13.11
C ARG A 63 -3.51 -11.03 -11.74
N GLN A 64 -4.17 -12.17 -11.66
CA GLN A 64 -4.61 -12.75 -10.41
C GLN A 64 -3.88 -14.08 -10.22
N PHE A 65 -3.42 -14.34 -9.01
CA PHE A 65 -2.79 -15.59 -8.62
C PHE A 65 -3.19 -15.95 -7.20
N THR A 66 -3.10 -17.23 -6.87
CA THR A 66 -3.44 -17.76 -5.56
C THR A 66 -2.16 -18.32 -4.94
N THR A 67 -1.87 -17.95 -3.70
CA THR A 67 -0.74 -18.52 -2.97
C THR A 67 -0.99 -19.98 -2.63
N ILE A 68 0.06 -20.70 -2.23
CA ILE A 68 -0.08 -22.09 -1.74
C ILE A 68 -1.06 -22.16 -0.55
N GLY A 69 -1.07 -21.12 0.29
CA GLY A 69 -2.01 -20.98 1.41
C GLY A 69 -3.43 -20.53 1.03
N GLY A 70 -3.79 -20.51 -0.26
CA GLY A 70 -5.14 -20.18 -0.72
C GLY A 70 -5.48 -18.68 -0.75
N GLN A 71 -4.54 -17.79 -0.47
CA GLN A 71 -4.77 -16.34 -0.54
C GLN A 71 -4.73 -15.87 -1.99
N THR A 72 -5.84 -15.30 -2.48
CA THR A 72 -5.87 -14.63 -3.77
C THR A 72 -5.18 -13.28 -3.70
N LEU A 73 -4.28 -13.04 -4.65
CA LEU A 73 -3.51 -11.81 -4.87
C LEU A 73 -3.81 -11.28 -6.27
N LYS A 74 -4.03 -9.97 -6.40
CA LYS A 74 -4.16 -9.28 -7.68
C LYS A 74 -2.95 -8.37 -7.88
N SER A 75 -2.12 -8.65 -8.90
CA SER A 75 -1.00 -7.80 -9.29
C SER A 75 -1.36 -6.84 -10.40
N PHE A 76 -0.74 -5.66 -10.31
CA PHE A 76 -0.88 -4.53 -11.22
C PHE A 76 0.50 -4.12 -11.66
N ALA A 77 0.72 -4.07 -12.97
CA ALA A 77 1.96 -3.61 -13.58
C ALA A 77 1.65 -2.44 -14.50
N LYS A 78 2.47 -1.39 -14.44
CA LYS A 78 2.53 -0.36 -15.46
C LYS A 78 3.91 -0.29 -16.09
N HIS A 79 3.95 -0.04 -17.39
CA HIS A 79 5.16 0.31 -18.12
C HIS A 79 5.34 1.83 -18.17
N LYS A 80 6.57 2.32 -18.39
CA LYS A 80 6.87 3.76 -18.51
C LYS A 80 6.03 4.52 -19.55
N LYS A 81 5.56 3.82 -20.58
CA LYS A 81 4.69 4.38 -21.63
C LYS A 81 3.24 4.60 -21.18
N PHE A 82 2.82 4.02 -20.05
CA PHE A 82 1.51 4.29 -19.46
C PHE A 82 1.36 5.77 -19.07
N ASN A 83 2.47 6.40 -18.64
CA ASN A 83 2.58 7.85 -18.42
C ASN A 83 1.50 8.46 -17.52
N LYS A 84 1.09 7.70 -16.50
CA LYS A 84 -0.03 8.01 -15.60
C LYS A 84 0.23 7.48 -14.17
N ASP A 85 -0.61 7.87 -13.21
CA ASP A 85 -0.52 7.43 -11.82
C ASP A 85 -0.87 5.94 -11.73
N LEU A 86 -0.03 5.15 -11.05
CA LEU A 86 -0.34 3.74 -10.83
C LEU A 86 -1.61 3.60 -9.98
N TRP A 87 -1.74 4.42 -8.95
CA TRP A 87 -2.78 4.26 -7.94
C TRP A 87 -4.13 4.75 -8.44
N PHE A 88 -4.19 5.99 -8.93
CA PHE A 88 -5.42 6.61 -9.40
C PHE A 88 -5.88 6.15 -10.78
N ASP A 89 -4.98 5.96 -11.75
CA ASP A 89 -5.38 5.62 -13.13
C ASP A 89 -5.49 4.11 -13.40
N LEU A 90 -5.00 3.25 -12.49
CA LEU A 90 -5.00 1.79 -12.70
C LEU A 90 -5.58 1.01 -11.51
N VAL A 91 -4.99 1.13 -10.31
CA VAL A 91 -5.35 0.27 -9.16
C VAL A 91 -6.75 0.55 -8.64
N ALA A 92 -7.03 1.80 -8.25
CA ALA A 92 -8.32 2.16 -7.65
C ALA A 92 -9.52 1.90 -8.59
N PRO A 93 -9.48 2.27 -9.90
CA PRO A 93 -10.59 2.02 -10.82
C PRO A 93 -10.85 0.54 -11.08
N GLU A 94 -9.80 -0.29 -11.21
CA GLU A 94 -9.94 -1.74 -11.39
C GLU A 94 -10.57 -2.41 -10.17
N LEU A 95 -10.17 -1.97 -8.97
CA LEU A 95 -10.71 -2.50 -7.72
C LEU A 95 -12.07 -1.89 -7.35
N ARG A 96 -12.45 -0.78 -8.00
CA ARG A 96 -13.67 0.00 -7.72
C ARG A 96 -13.77 0.43 -6.26
N ILE A 97 -12.66 0.93 -5.72
CA ILE A 97 -12.59 1.39 -4.33
C ILE A 97 -11.97 2.78 -4.24
N ASN A 98 -12.38 3.50 -3.20
CA ASN A 98 -11.59 4.61 -2.69
C ASN A 98 -10.44 4.05 -1.85
N MET A 99 -9.28 4.68 -1.90
CA MET A 99 -8.12 4.25 -1.10
C MET A 99 -7.27 5.41 -0.61
N ALA A 100 -6.68 5.23 0.57
CA ALA A 100 -5.60 6.06 1.06
C ALA A 100 -4.27 5.43 0.64
N VAL A 101 -3.35 6.24 0.11
CA VAL A 101 -2.04 5.82 -0.39
C VAL A 101 -0.96 6.50 0.42
N GLU A 102 -0.17 5.70 1.14
CA GLU A 102 1.11 6.14 1.70
C GLU A 102 2.16 5.98 0.61
N SER A 103 2.89 7.07 0.35
CA SER A 103 4.05 7.02 -0.52
C SER A 103 5.05 8.10 -0.14
N TRP A 104 6.30 7.94 -0.56
CA TRP A 104 7.34 8.91 -0.27
C TRP A 104 7.12 10.24 -1.04
N LEU A 105 6.55 11.23 -0.36
CA LEU A 105 6.25 12.59 -0.88
C LEU A 105 7.42 13.56 -0.64
N ASN A 106 8.65 13.13 -0.87
CA ASN A 106 9.85 13.95 -0.70
C ASN A 106 10.95 13.59 -1.71
N GLY A 107 10.54 13.05 -2.86
CA GLY A 107 11.43 12.87 -4.00
C GLY A 107 11.67 14.20 -4.72
N GLY A 108 12.71 14.28 -5.56
CA GLY A 108 13.08 15.51 -6.28
C GLY A 108 12.13 15.95 -7.42
N GLY A 109 10.85 15.59 -7.41
CA GLY A 109 9.87 16.04 -8.40
C GLY A 109 8.51 16.31 -7.76
N ASP A 110 7.62 16.97 -8.51
CA ASP A 110 6.30 17.38 -8.01
C ASP A 110 5.47 16.20 -7.47
N ASP A 111 5.03 16.33 -6.22
CA ASP A 111 4.04 15.45 -5.62
C ASP A 111 2.69 15.60 -6.32
N LEU A 112 1.92 14.51 -6.31
CA LEU A 112 0.52 14.55 -6.72
C LEU A 112 -0.35 14.99 -5.55
N ASP A 113 -1.50 15.56 -5.89
CA ASP A 113 -2.55 15.83 -4.92
C ASP A 113 -3.52 14.64 -4.81
N SER A 114 -4.31 14.66 -3.75
CA SER A 114 -5.45 13.76 -3.61
C SER A 114 -6.49 14.05 -4.68
N ILE A 115 -6.97 13.01 -5.35
CA ILE A 115 -7.91 13.13 -6.46
C ILE A 115 -9.20 12.44 -6.07
N CYS A 116 -10.29 13.21 -5.97
CA CYS A 116 -11.63 12.70 -5.73
C CYS A 116 -12.50 12.86 -6.98
N THR A 117 -13.15 11.78 -7.38
CA THR A 117 -14.15 11.79 -8.47
C THR A 117 -15.44 11.13 -7.99
N SER A 118 -16.48 11.15 -8.83
CA SER A 118 -17.72 10.43 -8.54
C SER A 118 -17.58 8.90 -8.54
N ARG A 119 -16.51 8.36 -9.14
CA ARG A 119 -16.31 6.91 -9.28
C ARG A 119 -15.30 6.36 -8.29
N THR A 120 -14.20 7.07 -8.10
CA THR A 120 -13.08 6.64 -7.26
C THR A 120 -12.32 7.85 -6.73
N SER A 121 -11.87 7.72 -5.49
CA SER A 121 -11.04 8.71 -4.79
C SER A 121 -9.74 8.07 -4.32
N VAL A 122 -8.63 8.75 -4.57
CA VAL A 122 -7.32 8.38 -4.03
C VAL A 122 -6.79 9.52 -3.17
N TYR A 123 -6.64 9.23 -1.88
CA TYR A 123 -6.16 10.17 -0.87
C TYR A 123 -4.68 9.94 -0.62
N ASP A 124 -3.89 11.01 -0.55
CA ASP A 124 -2.49 10.93 -0.10
C ASP A 124 -2.46 10.92 1.42
N VAL A 125 -1.87 9.89 2.00
CA VAL A 125 -1.56 9.89 3.42
C VAL A 125 -0.48 10.95 3.66
N LYS A 126 -0.70 11.80 4.66
CA LYS A 126 0.25 12.86 5.08
C LYS A 126 1.04 12.46 6.30
N SER A 127 0.46 11.61 7.14
CA SER A 127 1.14 11.06 8.30
C SER A 127 0.60 9.69 8.68
N VAL A 128 1.49 8.88 9.21
CA VAL A 128 1.22 7.53 9.72
C VAL A 128 1.38 7.55 11.23
N ASN A 129 0.49 6.89 11.94
CA ASN A 129 0.55 6.66 13.38
C ASN A 129 0.66 5.17 13.67
N LEU A 130 1.75 4.78 14.32
CA LEU A 130 1.98 3.45 14.87
C LEU A 130 1.94 3.57 16.41
N ILE A 131 1.90 2.42 17.10
CA ILE A 131 1.67 2.33 18.56
C ILE A 131 2.46 3.38 19.36
N ASP A 132 3.75 3.57 19.05
CA ASP A 132 4.65 4.47 19.79
C ASP A 132 5.23 5.62 18.95
N ILE A 133 4.82 5.75 17.68
CA ILE A 133 5.44 6.74 16.79
C ILE A 133 4.48 7.24 15.73
N SER A 134 4.40 8.56 15.59
CA SER A 134 3.81 9.23 14.45
C SER A 134 4.89 9.88 13.60
N PHE A 135 4.79 9.74 12.28
CA PHE A 135 5.72 10.36 11.35
C PHE A 135 5.01 10.84 10.08
N ASN A 136 5.62 11.82 9.43
CA ASN A 136 5.14 12.33 8.15
C ASN A 136 5.60 11.40 7.01
N SER A 137 4.74 11.20 6.02
CA SER A 137 4.99 10.34 4.85
C SER A 137 6.22 10.78 4.04
N SER A 138 6.65 12.05 4.12
CA SER A 138 7.92 12.54 3.56
C SER A 138 9.17 11.88 4.13
N ARG A 139 9.05 11.20 5.28
CA ARG A 139 10.13 10.45 5.96
C ARG A 139 9.99 8.94 5.82
N ASP A 140 8.97 8.47 5.12
CA ASP A 140 8.72 7.05 4.89
C ASP A 140 8.96 6.70 3.42
N HIS A 141 9.77 5.67 3.17
CA HIS A 141 10.01 5.17 1.83
C HIS A 141 8.99 4.11 1.42
N SER A 142 8.06 3.77 2.31
CA SER A 142 7.04 2.77 2.07
C SER A 142 6.04 3.26 1.04
N LYS A 143 5.43 2.30 0.36
CA LYS A 143 4.46 2.55 -0.71
C LYS A 143 3.38 1.52 -0.59
N TRP A 144 2.26 1.92 -0.02
CA TRP A 144 1.13 1.05 0.21
C TRP A 144 -0.15 1.82 0.08
N ALA A 145 -1.23 1.09 -0.14
CA ALA A 145 -2.56 1.65 -0.18
C ALA A 145 -3.53 0.77 0.57
N VAL A 146 -4.53 1.38 1.17
CA VAL A 146 -5.57 0.68 1.92
C VAL A 146 -6.94 1.20 1.49
N ALA A 147 -7.91 0.30 1.36
CA ALA A 147 -9.28 0.69 1.07
C ALA A 147 -9.79 1.65 2.17
N ASP A 148 -10.43 2.73 1.76
CA ASP A 148 -11.03 3.70 2.68
C ASP A 148 -12.25 3.10 3.41
N SER A 149 -13.01 2.25 2.72
CA SER A 149 -14.13 1.52 3.30
C SER A 149 -13.70 0.21 3.94
N LYS A 150 -14.48 -0.26 4.92
CA LYS A 150 -14.31 -1.58 5.55
C LYS A 150 -14.58 -2.74 4.58
N SER A 151 -15.44 -2.53 3.58
CA SER A 151 -15.79 -3.55 2.58
C SER A 151 -15.68 -2.96 1.18
N PRO A 152 -14.82 -3.51 0.31
CA PRO A 152 -13.93 -4.65 0.56
C PRO A 152 -12.68 -4.27 1.38
N SER A 153 -12.25 -5.14 2.31
CA SER A 153 -11.07 -4.93 3.16
C SER A 153 -9.75 -5.17 2.40
N ILE A 154 -9.41 -4.29 1.46
CA ILE A 154 -8.25 -4.44 0.57
C ILE A 154 -7.03 -3.68 1.11
N VAL A 155 -5.87 -4.34 1.02
CA VAL A 155 -4.54 -3.72 1.20
C VAL A 155 -3.73 -3.97 -0.07
N CYS A 156 -2.95 -2.98 -0.48
CA CYS A 156 -2.04 -3.05 -1.60
C CYS A 156 -0.64 -2.60 -1.18
N ILE A 157 0.39 -3.31 -1.62
CA ILE A 157 1.79 -2.90 -1.47
C ILE A 157 2.36 -2.70 -2.86
N GLY A 158 3.09 -1.60 -3.08
CA GLY A 158 3.61 -1.24 -4.39
C GLY A 158 5.01 -0.65 -4.36
N ASP A 159 5.47 -0.19 -5.52
CA ASP A 159 6.84 0.33 -5.72
C ASP A 159 6.88 1.77 -6.27
N THR A 160 5.71 2.36 -6.53
CA THR A 160 5.56 3.65 -7.20
C THR A 160 5.13 4.76 -6.24
N ASN A 161 5.91 5.84 -6.12
CA ASN A 161 5.49 7.05 -5.40
C ASN A 161 4.38 7.80 -6.16
N ARG A 162 3.55 8.56 -5.45
CA ARG A 162 2.60 9.50 -6.05
C ARG A 162 3.28 10.84 -6.38
N GLN A 163 4.16 10.81 -7.38
CA GLN A 163 4.84 12.00 -7.92
C GLN A 163 4.80 12.01 -9.45
N LYS A 164 4.71 13.19 -10.08
CA LYS A 164 4.65 13.33 -11.56
C LYS A 164 5.86 12.68 -12.25
N SER A 165 7.04 12.74 -11.63
CA SER A 165 8.26 12.10 -12.12
C SER A 165 8.13 10.58 -12.30
N GLN A 166 7.21 9.94 -11.56
CA GLN A 166 6.97 8.50 -11.62
C GLN A 166 6.04 8.08 -12.77
N PHE A 167 5.37 9.01 -13.46
CA PHE A 167 4.50 8.68 -14.59
C PHE A 167 5.25 7.94 -15.69
N ARG A 168 6.49 8.38 -15.96
CA ARG A 168 7.39 7.80 -16.97
C ARG A 168 8.29 6.69 -16.44
N ARG A 169 7.94 6.09 -15.30
CA ARG A 169 8.62 4.92 -14.74
C ARG A 169 7.71 3.70 -14.80
N GLY A 170 8.34 2.54 -15.00
CA GLY A 170 7.66 1.28 -14.73
C GLY A 170 7.43 1.13 -13.23
N GLY A 171 6.45 0.34 -12.86
CA GLY A 171 6.15 0.03 -11.47
C GLY A 171 4.95 -0.89 -11.35
N GLY A 172 4.62 -1.28 -10.13
CA GLY A 172 3.51 -2.15 -9.85
C GLY A 172 3.07 -2.17 -8.40
N ALA A 173 1.96 -2.86 -8.19
CA ALA A 173 1.37 -3.12 -6.88
C ALA A 173 0.79 -4.53 -6.82
N VAL A 174 0.75 -5.10 -5.62
CA VAL A 174 0.04 -6.34 -5.33
C VAL A 174 -0.99 -6.05 -4.25
N CYS A 175 -2.23 -6.40 -4.53
CA CYS A 175 -3.37 -6.18 -3.66
C CYS A 175 -3.97 -7.51 -3.19
N LEU A 176 -4.45 -7.52 -1.95
CA LEU A 176 -5.17 -8.66 -1.38
C LEU A 176 -6.33 -8.20 -0.51
N LEU A 177 -7.37 -9.02 -0.48
CA LEU A 177 -8.47 -8.87 0.46
C LEU A 177 -8.08 -9.59 1.76
N HIS A 178 -7.83 -8.82 2.81
CA HIS A 178 -7.43 -9.36 4.11
C HIS A 178 -7.80 -8.42 5.25
N ARG A 179 -8.87 -8.76 5.99
CA ARG A 179 -9.45 -7.92 7.05
C ARG A 179 -8.46 -7.52 8.16
N GLY A 180 -7.59 -8.44 8.59
CA GLY A 180 -6.59 -8.18 9.63
C GLY A 180 -5.59 -7.10 9.20
N LEU A 181 -4.87 -7.33 8.10
CA LEU A 181 -4.00 -6.34 7.47
C LEU A 181 -4.72 -5.02 7.18
N TRP A 182 -5.92 -5.06 6.59
CA TRP A 182 -6.69 -3.84 6.34
C TRP A 182 -6.89 -3.04 7.62
N LYS A 183 -7.30 -3.68 8.72
CA LYS A 183 -7.46 -3.00 10.01
C LYS A 183 -6.14 -2.36 10.46
N THR A 184 -5.02 -3.07 10.35
CA THR A 184 -3.70 -2.56 10.73
C THR A 184 -3.29 -1.35 9.90
N PHE A 185 -3.36 -1.44 8.56
CA PHE A 185 -2.97 -0.36 7.67
C PHE A 185 -3.94 0.83 7.76
N HIS A 186 -5.23 0.57 7.77
CA HIS A 186 -6.26 1.62 7.88
C HIS A 186 -6.15 2.38 9.20
N SER A 187 -5.95 1.68 10.32
CA SER A 187 -5.75 2.32 11.63
C SER A 187 -4.43 3.07 11.74
N SER A 188 -3.45 2.78 10.86
CA SER A 188 -2.18 3.49 10.83
C SER A 188 -2.26 4.83 10.09
N VAL A 189 -3.31 5.06 9.30
CA VAL A 189 -3.53 6.35 8.63
C VAL A 189 -3.90 7.38 9.69
N ASN A 190 -3.00 8.30 10.00
CA ASN A 190 -3.25 9.36 10.97
C ASN A 190 -3.94 10.56 10.33
N SER A 191 -3.48 10.95 9.14
CA SER A 191 -4.11 12.02 8.36
C SER A 191 -3.88 11.83 6.88
N VAL A 192 -4.84 12.31 6.09
CA VAL A 192 -4.76 12.36 4.63
C VAL A 192 -4.85 13.80 4.15
N GLN A 193 -4.32 14.05 2.97
CA GLN A 193 -4.56 15.29 2.25
C GLN A 193 -6.05 15.32 1.84
N PRO A 194 -6.80 16.36 2.22
CA PRO A 194 -8.17 16.49 1.79
C PRO A 194 -8.21 16.69 0.27
N CYS A 195 -9.23 16.17 -0.37
CA CYS A 195 -9.52 16.54 -1.74
C CYS A 195 -9.84 18.03 -1.79
N SER A 196 -9.23 18.73 -2.73
CA SER A 196 -9.50 20.14 -2.99
C SER A 196 -10.94 20.26 -3.48
N SER A 197 -11.88 20.48 -2.56
CA SER A 197 -13.22 20.91 -2.91
C SER A 197 -13.06 22.20 -3.71
N ARG A 198 -13.65 22.30 -4.91
CA ARG A 198 -14.10 23.63 -5.34
C ARG A 198 -14.92 24.16 -4.17
N LYS A 199 -14.57 25.33 -3.63
CA LYS A 199 -15.17 25.90 -2.41
C LYS A 199 -16.69 25.68 -2.40
N SER A 200 -17.15 24.73 -1.61
CA SER A 200 -18.52 24.68 -1.15
C SER A 200 -18.43 24.48 0.35
N ASN A 201 -18.69 25.56 1.09
CA ASN A 201 -18.71 25.59 2.55
C ASN A 201 -19.67 24.51 3.06
N PHE A 202 -19.14 23.43 3.61
CA PHE A 202 -19.85 22.61 4.57
C PHE A 202 -18.83 21.99 5.52
N TYR A 203 -18.68 22.62 6.69
CA TYR A 203 -17.97 22.02 7.80
C TYR A 203 -18.68 20.72 8.18
N SER A 204 -18.07 19.58 7.90
CA SER A 204 -18.49 18.31 8.46
C SER A 204 -17.47 17.89 9.50
N SER A 205 -17.87 18.05 10.76
CA SER A 205 -17.09 17.73 11.94
C SER A 205 -16.67 16.27 11.94
N PHE A 206 -15.37 16.02 11.87
CA PHE A 206 -14.81 14.76 12.36
C PHE A 206 -15.05 14.72 13.88
N ILE A 207 -15.95 13.86 14.33
CA ILE A 207 -16.13 13.59 15.75
C ILE A 207 -14.86 12.89 16.24
N ILE A 208 -14.05 13.66 16.96
CA ILE A 208 -12.98 13.15 17.80
C ILE A 208 -13.70 12.43 18.95
N TYR A 209 -13.66 11.09 18.95
CA TYR A 209 -13.91 10.34 20.18
C TYR A 209 -12.72 10.59 21.11
N THR A 210 -12.79 11.67 21.89
CA THR A 210 -11.90 11.87 23.02
C THR A 210 -12.26 10.83 24.07
N SER A 211 -11.27 10.01 24.41
CA SER A 211 -11.33 9.01 25.47
C SER A 211 -11.56 9.69 26.82
N ILE A 212 -12.82 9.86 27.22
CA ILE A 212 -13.19 10.15 28.61
C ILE A 212 -13.36 8.81 29.31
N PHE A 213 -12.28 8.26 29.86
CA PHE A 213 -12.40 7.32 30.96
C PHE A 213 -12.42 8.12 32.27
N MET A 214 -13.60 8.17 32.86
CA MET A 214 -13.84 8.75 34.18
C MET A 214 -12.94 8.12 35.23
N PHE A 215 -12.20 8.96 35.95
CA PHE A 215 -11.89 8.75 37.35
C PHE A 215 -13.20 8.83 38.15
N ALA A 216 -13.62 7.72 38.77
CA ALA A 216 -14.35 7.72 40.05
C ALA A 216 -14.50 6.29 40.61
N SER A 217 -13.69 6.02 41.64
CA SER A 217 -14.12 5.47 42.94
C SER A 217 -14.92 4.16 42.99
N VAL A 218 -14.23 3.07 43.34
CA VAL A 218 -14.77 2.12 44.35
C VAL A 218 -13.67 1.86 45.38
N LEU A 219 -13.73 2.65 46.45
CA LEU A 219 -13.31 2.21 47.79
C LEU A 219 -14.24 1.08 48.21
N LEU A 220 -13.69 -0.03 48.73
CA LEU A 220 -14.15 -0.76 49.93
C LEU A 220 -13.19 -1.95 50.18
N PRO A 221 -13.10 -2.46 51.42
CA PRO A 221 -11.82 -2.65 52.09
C PRO A 221 -11.29 -4.09 52.04
N TYR A 222 -9.98 -4.17 52.24
CA TYR A 222 -9.25 -5.35 52.68
C TYR A 222 -9.89 -5.91 53.97
N LYS A 223 -10.18 -7.21 54.00
CA LYS A 223 -10.42 -7.95 55.24
C LYS A 223 -9.41 -9.09 55.30
N THR A 224 -8.67 -9.12 56.40
CA THR A 224 -7.71 -10.13 56.85
C THR A 224 -8.27 -11.54 56.82
#